data_AF-A0ABD6J0T2-F1
#
_entry.id   AF-A0ABD6J0T2-F1
#
_cell.length_a   1.000
_cell.length_b   1.000
_cell.length_c   1.000
_cell.angle_alpha   90.00
_cell.angle_beta   90.00
_cell.angle_gamma   90.00
#
_symmetry.space_group_name_H-M   'P 1'
#
loop_
_entity.id
_entity.type
_entity.pdbx_description
1 polymer ?
#
loop_
_entity_poly.entity_id
_entity_poly.type
_entity_poly.pdbx_seq_one_letter_code
_entity_poly.pdbx_strand_id
1 'polypeptide(L)' 'MCPNCGDFYRTVFLLGQLALYADMDGADLDFVDAVTPSLVVSLPEPPPGMLPEDRDPDDGPAHPGDA' A
#
# COMPACT_ATOMS: atom_id res chain seq x y z
N MET A 1 19.61 13.77 30.33
CA MET A 1 18.46 13.33 29.52
C MET A 1 19.01 12.87 28.19
N CYS A 2 18.76 11.62 27.79
CA CYS A 2 19.25 11.06 26.53
C CYS A 2 18.52 11.73 25.35
N PRO A 3 19.24 12.46 24.47
CA PRO A 3 18.64 12.96 23.24
C PRO A 3 18.26 11.77 22.36
N ASN A 4 17.08 11.78 21.75
CA ASN A 4 16.58 10.78 20.80
C ASN A 4 16.19 9.40 21.40
N CYS A 5 16.31 9.19 22.71
CA CYS A 5 15.80 7.95 23.32
C CYS A 5 14.29 7.76 23.06
N GLY A 6 13.51 8.85 23.04
CA GLY A 6 12.07 8.77 22.70
C GLY A 6 11.83 8.27 21.27
N ASP A 7 12.60 8.76 20.30
CA ASP A 7 12.49 8.36 18.89
C ASP A 7 12.95 6.91 18.69
N PHE A 8 13.99 6.49 19.40
CA PHE A 8 14.44 5.10 19.40
C PHE A 8 13.34 4.17 19.92
N TYR A 9 12.76 4.46 21.09
CA TYR A 9 11.67 3.64 21.64
C TYR A 9 10.45 3.61 20.72
N ARG A 10 10.08 4.76 20.15
CA ARG A 10 8.98 4.85 19.18
C ARG A 10 9.25 4.00 17.95
N THR A 11 10.47 4.05 17.42
CA THR A 11 10.86 3.27 16.24
C THR A 11 10.79 1.77 16.51
N VAL A 12 11.38 1.32 17.63
CA VAL A 12 11.34 -0.09 18.03
C VAL A 12 9.90 -0.56 18.24
N PHE A 13 9.06 0.26 18.87
CA PHE A 13 7.66 -0.06 19.07
C PHE A 13 6.89 -0.20 17.75
N LEU A 14 7.06 0.73 16.81
CA LEU A 14 6.40 0.69 15.50
C LEU A 14 6.86 -0.52 14.67
N LEU A 15 8.15 -0.85 14.69
CA LEU A 15 8.68 -2.04 14.01
C LEU A 15 8.09 -3.33 14.60
N GLY A 16 7.92 -3.41 15.92
CA GLY A 16 7.26 -4.54 16.57
C GLY A 16 5.80 -4.70 16.13
N GLN A 17 5.06 -3.60 16.07
CA GLN A 17 3.66 -3.63 15.60
C GLN A 17 3.56 -4.03 14.12
N LEU A 18 4.48 -3.54 13.29
CA LEU A 18 4.54 -3.93 11.88
C LEU A 18 4.80 -5.44 11.73
N ALA A 19 5.74 -5.99 12.51
CA ALA A 19 6.04 -7.42 12.48
C ALA A 19 4.84 -8.28 12.89
N LEU A 20 4.07 -7.86 13.90
CA LEU A 20 2.86 -8.56 14.32
C LEU A 20 1.74 -8.46 13.28
N TYR A 21 1.58 -7.29 12.64
CA TYR A 21 0.60 -7.11 11.58
C TYR A 21 0.92 -7.99 10.37
N ALA A 22 2.19 -8.06 9.97
CA ALA A 22 2.63 -8.86 8.82
C ALA A 22 2.49 -10.39 9.03
N ASP A 23 2.43 -10.86 10.27
CA ASP A 23 2.22 -12.28 10.60
C ASP A 23 0.73 -12.68 10.53
N MET A 24 -0.19 -11.72 10.42
CA MET A 24 -1.62 -12.01 10.30
C MET A 24 -1.97 -12.54 8.91
N ASP A 25 -2.82 -13.57 8.86
CA ASP A 25 -3.35 -14.10 7.60
C ASP A 25 -4.06 -13.00 6.80
N GLY A 26 -3.65 -12.81 5.54
CA GLY A 26 -4.26 -11.84 4.63
C GLY A 26 -3.86 -10.38 4.85
N ALA A 27 -2.94 -10.08 5.78
CA ALA A 27 -2.53 -8.71 6.09
C ALA A 27 -2.11 -7.88 4.86
N ASP A 28 -1.41 -8.50 3.91
CA ASP A 28 -0.98 -7.82 2.67
C ASP A 28 -2.18 -7.41 1.81
N LEU A 29 -3.19 -8.28 1.67
CA LEU A 29 -4.39 -8.00 0.88
C LEU A 29 -5.24 -6.93 1.56
N ASP A 30 -5.47 -7.06 2.87
CA ASP A 30 -6.21 -6.07 3.66
C ASP A 30 -5.53 -4.69 3.60
N PHE A 31 -4.20 -4.65 3.62
CA PHE A 31 -3.43 -3.42 3.46
C PHE A 31 -3.64 -2.80 2.08
N VAL A 32 -3.52 -3.60 1.02
CA VAL A 32 -3.72 -3.14 -0.37
C VAL A 32 -5.13 -2.59 -0.53
N ASP A 33 -6.16 -3.30 -0.08
CA ASP A 33 -7.55 -2.88 -0.19
C ASP A 33 -7.80 -1.56 0.56
N ALA A 34 -7.20 -1.39 1.73
CA ALA A 34 -7.34 -0.16 2.52
C ALA A 34 -6.61 1.04 1.90
N VAL A 35 -5.41 0.84 1.33
CA VAL A 35 -4.52 1.94 0.91
C VAL A 35 -4.71 2.32 -0.56
N THR A 36 -5.05 1.37 -1.42
CA THR A 36 -5.17 1.57 -2.88
C THR A 36 -6.08 2.74 -3.26
N PRO A 37 -7.30 2.92 -2.69
CA PRO A 37 -8.17 4.02 -3.08
C PRO A 37 -7.52 5.40 -2.88
N SER A 38 -6.77 5.57 -1.80
CA SER A 38 -6.08 6.83 -1.50
C SER A 38 -4.89 7.06 -2.43
N LEU A 39 -4.19 5.99 -2.81
CA LEU A 39 -3.12 6.07 -3.80
C LEU A 39 -3.65 6.43 -5.18
N VAL A 40 -4.70 5.76 -5.66
CA VAL A 40 -5.30 5.99 -6.98
C VAL A 40 -5.72 7.45 -7.14
N VAL A 41 -6.36 8.05 -6.13
CA VAL A 41 -6.76 9.47 -6.16
C VAL A 41 -5.56 10.43 -6.14
N SER A 42 -4.42 9.99 -5.60
CA SER A 42 -3.21 10.82 -5.50
C SER A 42 -2.32 10.73 -6.75
N LEU A 43 -2.56 9.74 -7.62
CA LEU A 43 -1.77 9.59 -8.83
C LEU A 43 -2.15 10.66 -9.86
N PRO A 44 -1.16 11.21 -10.59
CA PRO A 44 -1.45 12.11 -11.71
C PRO A 44 -2.22 11.36 -12.80
N GLU A 45 -3.08 12.09 -13.52
CA GLU A 45 -3.80 11.55 -14.66
C GLU A 45 -2.81 10.92 -15.65
N PRO A 46 -3.01 9.65 -16.04
CA PRO A 46 -2.12 9.01 -16.99
C PRO A 46 -2.20 9.71 -18.36
N PRO A 47 -1.07 9.83 -19.08
CA PRO A 47 -1.07 10.38 -20.43
C PRO A 47 -2.04 9.64 -21.37
N PRO A 48 -2.65 10.37 -22.34
CA PRO A 48 -3.60 9.80 -23.28
C PRO A 48 -3.00 8.58 -24.01
N GLY A 49 -3.77 7.49 -24.09
CA GLY A 49 -3.36 6.26 -24.79
C GLY A 49 -2.54 5.26 -23.98
N MET A 50 -2.24 5.54 -22.69
CA MET A 50 -1.64 4.53 -21.79
C MET A 50 -2.65 3.54 -21.22
N LEU A 51 -3.92 3.94 -21.09
CA LEU A 51 -4.99 3.06 -20.64
C LEU A 51 -5.85 2.66 -21.84
N PRO A 52 -6.24 1.39 -21.98
CA PRO A 52 -7.19 0.98 -23.00
C PRO A 52 -8.52 1.72 -22.77
N GLU A 53 -9.13 2.21 -23.84
CA GLU A 53 -10.34 3.05 -23.80
C GLU A 53 -11.58 2.34 -23.22
N ASP A 54 -11.52 1.00 -23.09
CA ASP A 54 -12.59 0.15 -22.55
C ASP A 54 -12.27 -0.39 -21.14
N ARG A 55 -11.31 0.21 -20.42
CA ARG A 55 -11.02 -0.19 -19.04
C ARG A 55 -12.18 0.26 -18.15
N ASP A 56 -13.00 -0.69 -17.72
CA ASP A 56 -13.95 -0.47 -16.63
C ASP A 56 -13.17 0.13 -15.44
N PRO A 57 -13.57 1.26 -14.85
CA PRO A 57 -12.91 1.83 -13.69
C PRO A 57 -12.84 0.88 -12.48
N ASP A 58 -13.61 -0.21 -12.47
CA ASP A 58 -13.51 -1.30 -11.47
C ASP A 58 -12.49 -2.40 -11.85
N ASP A 59 -11.96 -2.38 -13.08
CA ASP A 59 -11.00 -3.37 -13.56
C ASP A 59 -9.56 -2.95 -13.18
N GLY A 60 -9.13 -3.44 -12.01
CA GLY A 60 -7.79 -3.24 -11.45
C GLY A 60 -6.66 -3.61 -12.43
N PRO A 61 -5.42 -3.14 -12.20
CA PRO A 61 -4.29 -3.39 -13.10
C PRO A 61 -4.08 -4.88 -13.33
N ALA A 62 -3.98 -5.29 -14.60
CA ALA A 62 -3.67 -6.68 -14.95
C ALA A 62 -2.29 -7.04 -14.38
N HIS A 63 -2.24 -8.03 -13.49
CA HIS A 63 -0.99 -8.49 -12.89
C HIS A 63 -0.28 -9.49 -13.82
N PRO A 64 1.07 -9.46 -13.90
CA PRO A 64 1.81 -10.42 -14.70
C PRO A 64 1.72 -11.81 -14.05
N GLY A 65 0.80 -12.64 -14.55
CA GLY A 65 0.53 -13.98 -14.01
C GLY A 65 -0.72 -14.64 -14.57
N ASP A 66 -1.62 -13.87 -15.20
CA ASP A 66 -2.81 -14.41 -15.84
C ASP A 66 -2.46 -15.03 -17.22
N ALA A 67 -2.07 -16.30 -17.21
CA ALA A 67 -1.91 -17.16 -18.39
C ALA A 67 -2.44 -18.57 -18.11
#